data_AF-A0A963PX64-F1
#
_entry.id   AF-A0A963PX64-F1
#
_cell.length_a   1.000
_cell.length_b   1.000
_cell.length_c   1.000
_cell.angle_alpha   90.00
_cell.angle_beta   90.00
_cell.angle_gamma   90.00
#
_symmetry.space_group_name_H-M   'P 1'
#
loop_
_entity.id
_entity.type
_entity.pdbx_description
1 polymer ?
#
loop_
_entity_poly.entity_id
_entity_poly.type
_entity_poly.pdbx_seq_one_letter_code
_entity_poly.pdbx_strand_id
1 'polypeptide(L)'
;MGWRAGPRAAWLLAALLLCGCQTAQPRCASAVAGIVWQPSLQQVDPKGRWEQLGARQLLVQWLEVDDVRFFAAQAPGAADGAAMPATNWRRIFGEPWARQVILGLAGRNSEQQARRQVVELGQRSRALAQAWRHAGLPDPAGWYFPVEVDPTWNGGEALAAALAGLPRPLWISAYDSANRGPEALADWLQRWVPADVGVFFQDGVGVHAREPAVAVQYLDVLSRRLGKQRVRLIAEAFRPGVGGGFRPATAQELGLQLASYRGWPVYLFDGPHYVSEALIRELCAPRP
;
A
#
# COMPACT_ATOMS: atom_id res chain seq x y z
N MET A 1 26.91 42.86 68.46
CA MET A 1 27.07 43.39 67.09
C MET A 1 26.59 42.27 66.16
N GLY A 2 25.34 42.22 65.67
CA GLY A 2 24.69 43.14 64.71
C GLY A 2 25.42 43.03 63.35
N TRP A 3 24.88 42.51 62.24
CA TRP A 3 23.67 42.91 61.49
C TRP A 3 23.16 41.75 60.57
N ARG A 4 21.83 41.48 60.51
CA ARG A 4 20.86 41.58 59.37
C ARG A 4 21.32 40.98 58.01
N ALA A 5 20.75 39.88 57.51
CA ALA A 5 19.40 39.60 56.94
C ALA A 5 19.25 39.93 55.42
N GLY A 6 18.84 38.96 54.60
CA GLY A 6 18.33 39.17 53.23
C GLY A 6 18.51 37.97 52.26
N PRO A 7 17.59 37.68 51.32
CA PRO A 7 17.06 36.31 51.14
C PRO A 7 17.14 35.74 49.70
N ARG A 8 16.68 34.49 49.57
CA ARG A 8 16.15 33.80 48.36
C ARG A 8 17.15 33.04 47.48
N ALA A 9 17.05 31.71 47.51
CA ALA A 9 16.91 30.89 46.31
C ALA A 9 16.43 29.49 46.73
N ALA A 10 15.12 29.30 46.76
CA ALA A 10 14.51 27.99 46.84
C ALA A 10 14.76 27.26 45.52
N TRP A 11 15.61 26.21 45.55
CA TRP A 11 15.75 25.29 44.43
C TRP A 11 14.58 24.30 44.48
N LEU A 12 13.50 24.65 43.78
CA LEU A 12 12.43 23.72 43.44
C LEU A 12 12.98 22.67 42.46
N LEU A 13 13.20 21.46 42.96
CA LEU A 13 13.33 20.25 42.15
C LEU A 13 11.99 20.00 41.44
N ALA A 14 11.84 20.57 40.25
CA ALA A 14 10.79 20.20 39.31
C ALA A 14 11.13 18.82 38.74
N ALA A 15 10.55 17.78 39.34
CA ALA A 15 10.51 16.46 38.74
C ALA A 15 9.70 16.53 37.43
N LEU A 16 10.40 16.60 36.30
CA LEU A 16 9.82 16.46 34.98
C LEU A 16 9.20 15.06 34.87
N LEU A 17 7.87 15.03 34.98
CA LEU A 17 7.04 13.92 34.52
C LEU A 17 7.27 13.75 33.01
N LEU A 18 8.24 12.90 32.67
CA LEU A 18 8.33 12.28 31.36
C LEU A 18 7.12 11.36 31.20
N CYS A 19 5.97 11.93 30.87
CA CYS A 19 4.93 11.23 30.14
C CYS A 19 5.51 10.87 28.78
N GLY A 20 6.26 9.77 28.74
CA GLY A 20 6.65 9.14 27.49
C GLY A 20 5.36 8.86 26.73
N CYS A 21 5.21 9.50 25.57
CA CYS A 21 4.26 9.06 24.57
C CYS A 21 4.61 7.60 24.25
N GLN A 22 3.97 6.66 24.95
CA GLN A 22 3.99 5.26 24.58
C GLN A 22 3.31 5.20 23.22
N THR A 23 4.10 5.22 22.16
CA THR A 23 3.64 4.82 20.84
C THR A 23 3.06 3.43 21.02
N ALA A 24 1.73 3.31 20.89
CA ALA A 24 1.01 2.06 21.05
C ALA A 24 1.73 0.97 20.23
N GLN A 25 2.40 0.05 20.92
CA GLN A 25 3.03 -1.09 20.29
C GLN A 25 1.93 -1.92 19.62
N PRO A 26 2.15 -2.44 18.41
CA PRO A 26 1.18 -3.32 17.78
C PRO A 26 0.88 -4.48 18.74
N ARG A 27 -0.41 -4.72 19.00
CA ARG A 27 -0.86 -5.76 19.93
C ARG A 27 -0.58 -7.17 19.43
N CYS A 28 -0.28 -7.30 18.14
CA CYS A 28 -0.13 -8.55 17.44
C CYS A 28 1.32 -8.66 16.94
N ALA A 29 1.92 -9.84 17.07
CA ALA A 29 3.24 -10.14 16.49
C ALA A 29 3.17 -10.30 14.96
N SER A 30 2.54 -9.34 14.29
CA SER A 30 2.26 -9.32 12.86
C SER A 30 3.17 -8.27 12.20
N ALA A 31 3.90 -8.70 11.17
CA ALA A 31 4.84 -7.88 10.40
C ALA A 31 4.17 -7.20 9.18
N VAL A 32 2.90 -6.82 9.30
CA VAL A 32 2.20 -6.12 8.22
C VAL A 32 2.71 -4.68 8.19
N ALA A 33 3.36 -4.29 7.09
CA ALA A 33 3.84 -2.94 6.88
C ALA A 33 2.71 -2.00 6.44
N GLY A 34 1.78 -2.51 5.63
CA GLY A 34 0.71 -1.70 5.09
C GLY A 34 -0.52 -2.45 4.61
N ILE A 35 -1.46 -1.69 4.07
CA ILE A 35 -2.73 -2.15 3.52
C ILE A 35 -2.82 -1.68 2.08
N VAL A 36 -3.33 -2.53 1.19
CA VAL A 36 -3.78 -2.10 -0.13
C VAL A 36 -5.27 -1.77 -0.06
N TRP A 37 -5.66 -0.66 -0.67
CA TRP A 37 -7.05 -0.25 -0.82
C TRP A 37 -7.36 -0.01 -2.30
N GLN A 38 -8.47 -0.57 -2.77
CA GLN A 38 -9.05 -0.30 -4.08
C GLN A 38 -10.24 0.68 -3.95
N PRO A 39 -10.08 1.98 -4.26
CA PRO A 39 -11.21 2.90 -4.25
C PRO A 39 -12.30 2.46 -5.22
N SER A 40 -13.55 2.45 -4.75
CA SER A 40 -14.73 2.14 -5.54
C SER A 40 -15.89 3.03 -5.11
N LEU A 41 -16.95 3.13 -5.92
CA LEU A 41 -18.13 3.92 -5.55
C LEU A 41 -18.84 3.36 -4.30
N GLN A 42 -18.72 2.04 -4.07
CA GLN A 42 -19.24 1.41 -2.86
C GLN A 42 -18.35 1.65 -1.63
N GLN A 43 -17.07 1.98 -1.83
CA GLN A 43 -16.07 2.11 -0.77
C GLN A 43 -15.08 3.26 -1.01
N VAL A 44 -15.60 4.48 -1.05
CA VAL A 44 -14.82 5.71 -1.25
C VAL A 44 -14.08 6.21 0.00
N ASP A 45 -14.45 5.75 1.20
CA ASP A 45 -13.93 6.25 2.48
C ASP A 45 -13.60 5.09 3.44
N PRO A 46 -12.44 4.42 3.27
CA PRO A 46 -12.09 3.24 4.06
C PRO A 46 -11.84 3.60 5.52
N LYS A 47 -12.32 2.74 6.41
CA LYS A 47 -12.12 2.79 7.86
C LYS A 47 -11.74 1.40 8.33
N GLY A 48 -10.77 1.33 9.22
CA GLY A 48 -10.27 0.08 9.77
C GLY A 48 -9.30 0.34 10.91
N ARG A 49 -8.89 -0.75 11.58
CA ARG A 49 -7.93 -0.71 12.70
C ARG A 49 -6.67 -1.50 12.39
N TRP A 50 -6.21 -1.43 11.15
CA TRP A 50 -5.10 -2.23 10.64
C TRP A 50 -3.77 -1.92 11.31
N GLU A 51 -3.64 -0.78 11.99
CA GLU A 51 -2.50 -0.48 12.84
C GLU A 51 -2.31 -1.48 13.98
N GLN A 52 -3.36 -2.18 14.39
CA GLN A 52 -3.26 -3.27 15.37
C GLN A 52 -2.41 -4.42 14.81
N LEU A 53 -2.47 -4.67 13.49
CA LEU A 53 -1.63 -5.66 12.79
C LEU A 53 -0.22 -5.13 12.48
N GLY A 54 0.10 -3.87 12.84
CA GLY A 54 1.37 -3.23 12.54
C GLY A 54 1.34 -2.28 11.34
N ALA A 55 0.26 -2.25 10.56
CA ALA A 55 0.19 -1.43 9.35
C ALA A 55 0.38 0.06 9.67
N ARG A 56 1.26 0.71 8.93
CA ARG A 56 1.49 2.18 8.97
C ARG A 56 1.49 2.80 7.57
N GLN A 57 1.46 1.97 6.54
CA GLN A 57 1.50 2.40 5.15
C GLN A 57 0.20 2.03 4.44
N LEU A 58 -0.22 2.88 3.50
CA LEU A 58 -1.36 2.63 2.64
C LEU A 58 -0.88 2.65 1.19
N LEU A 59 -1.14 1.58 0.45
CA LEU A 59 -1.06 1.57 -1.01
C LEU A 59 -2.48 1.75 -1.55
N VAL A 60 -2.75 2.89 -2.17
CA VAL A 60 -3.99 3.10 -2.93
C VAL A 60 -3.76 2.54 -4.32
N GLN A 61 -4.62 1.65 -4.82
CA GLN A 61 -4.39 1.04 -6.12
C GLN A 61 -4.55 2.05 -7.27
N TRP A 62 -5.50 2.98 -7.18
CA TRP A 62 -5.71 4.02 -8.19
C TRP A 62 -6.35 5.27 -7.60
N LEU A 63 -6.01 6.42 -8.14
CA LEU A 63 -6.77 7.66 -7.99
C LEU A 63 -7.83 7.79 -9.09
N GLU A 64 -7.66 7.05 -10.19
CA GLU A 64 -8.58 7.05 -11.31
C GLU A 64 -8.59 5.68 -12.00
N VAL A 65 -9.76 5.09 -12.19
CA VAL A 65 -9.94 3.82 -12.92
C VAL A 65 -11.19 3.89 -13.78
N ASP A 66 -11.12 3.38 -15.00
CA ASP A 66 -12.26 3.37 -15.94
C ASP A 66 -12.97 4.73 -16.05
N ASP A 67 -12.16 5.80 -16.14
CA ASP A 67 -12.61 7.19 -16.26
C ASP A 67 -13.32 7.77 -15.03
N VAL A 68 -13.37 7.02 -13.92
CA VAL A 68 -13.88 7.48 -12.62
C VAL A 68 -12.72 7.95 -11.75
N ARG A 69 -12.75 9.23 -11.35
CA ARG A 69 -11.75 9.85 -10.48
C ARG A 69 -12.19 9.88 -9.02
N PHE A 70 -11.32 9.47 -8.11
CA PHE A 70 -11.56 9.36 -6.67
C PHE A 70 -10.96 10.52 -5.84
N PHE A 71 -10.60 11.62 -6.49
CA PHE A 71 -10.31 12.88 -5.81
C PHE A 71 -10.89 14.06 -6.59
N ALA A 72 -11.47 15.01 -5.88
CA ALA A 72 -11.85 16.29 -6.45
C ALA A 72 -10.68 17.26 -6.28
N ALA A 73 -10.20 17.84 -7.38
CA ALA A 73 -9.54 19.13 -7.28
C ALA A 73 -10.66 20.14 -6.99
N GLN A 74 -10.80 20.60 -5.74
CA GLN A 74 -11.68 21.74 -5.50
C GLN A 74 -11.05 22.93 -6.22
N ALA A 75 -11.61 23.32 -7.37
CA ALA A 75 -11.31 24.61 -7.96
C ALA A 75 -11.85 25.70 -7.01
N PRO A 76 -11.08 26.76 -6.69
CA PRO A 76 -11.63 27.90 -5.97
C PRO A 76 -12.85 28.44 -6.73
N GLY A 77 -14.05 28.34 -6.14
CA GLY A 77 -15.29 28.87 -6.70
C GLY A 77 -16.20 27.89 -7.47
N ALA A 78 -15.97 26.58 -7.43
CA ALA A 78 -16.93 25.62 -8.00
C ALA A 78 -18.19 25.50 -7.12
N ALA A 79 -19.35 25.88 -7.65
CA ALA A 79 -20.64 25.76 -6.99
C ALA A 79 -21.07 24.29 -6.83
N ASP A 80 -21.80 24.01 -5.76
CA ASP A 80 -22.27 22.69 -5.32
C ASP A 80 -23.22 22.03 -6.36
N GLY A 81 -22.64 21.40 -7.37
CA GLY A 81 -23.32 20.44 -8.24
C GLY A 81 -23.09 19.03 -7.71
N ALA A 82 -24.18 18.34 -7.32
CA ALA A 82 -24.27 16.92 -6.91
C ALA A 82 -22.90 16.24 -6.68
N ALA A 83 -22.29 16.54 -5.52
CA ALA A 83 -20.97 16.04 -5.20
C ALA A 83 -21.01 14.50 -5.12
N MET A 84 -20.43 13.84 -6.12
CA MET A 84 -20.07 12.42 -6.02
C MET A 84 -19.37 12.20 -4.66
N PRO A 85 -19.66 11.11 -3.93
CA PRO A 85 -18.99 10.81 -2.68
C PRO A 85 -17.47 10.92 -2.85
N ALA A 86 -16.88 11.96 -2.27
CA ALA A 86 -15.46 12.24 -2.43
C ALA A 86 -14.68 11.67 -1.25
N THR A 87 -13.63 10.91 -1.54
CA THR A 87 -12.68 10.46 -0.53
C THR A 87 -12.13 11.66 0.24
N ASN A 88 -12.23 11.63 1.58
CA ASN A 88 -11.58 12.63 2.41
C ASN A 88 -10.09 12.31 2.56
N TRP A 89 -9.29 12.70 1.57
CA TRP A 89 -7.87 12.44 1.53
C TRP A 89 -7.10 13.01 2.72
N ARG A 90 -7.49 14.18 3.24
CA ARG A 90 -6.84 14.75 4.44
C ARG A 90 -7.05 13.87 5.67
N ARG A 91 -8.26 13.32 5.85
CA ARG A 91 -8.54 12.33 6.91
C ARG A 91 -7.68 11.09 6.71
N ILE A 92 -7.68 10.52 5.50
CA ILE A 92 -6.92 9.29 5.17
C ILE A 92 -5.45 9.45 5.56
N PHE A 93 -4.80 10.54 5.16
CA PHE A 93 -3.39 10.79 5.51
C PHE A 93 -3.16 11.02 7.02
N GLY A 94 -4.20 11.31 7.80
CA GLY A 94 -4.16 11.42 9.25
C GLY A 94 -4.38 10.09 9.99
N GLU A 95 -4.75 9.01 9.30
CA GLU A 95 -5.06 7.74 9.94
C GLU A 95 -3.81 7.02 10.46
N PRO A 96 -3.87 6.35 11.63
CA PRO A 96 -2.73 5.63 12.21
C PRO A 96 -2.15 4.52 11.32
N TRP A 97 -2.97 3.96 10.44
CA TRP A 97 -2.62 2.89 9.50
C TRP A 97 -2.16 3.40 8.13
N ALA A 98 -2.23 4.72 7.87
CA ALA A 98 -1.90 5.36 6.59
C ALA A 98 -0.91 6.53 6.74
N ARG A 99 0.04 6.43 7.67
CA ARG A 99 1.07 7.45 7.92
C ARG A 99 2.00 7.68 6.72
N GLN A 100 2.15 6.66 5.87
CA GLN A 100 2.85 6.77 4.59
C GLN A 100 1.91 6.27 3.49
N VAL A 101 1.41 7.19 2.67
CA VAL A 101 0.49 6.86 1.58
C VAL A 101 1.26 6.80 0.26
N ILE A 102 1.13 5.69 -0.44
CA ILE A 102 1.56 5.49 -1.83
C ILE A 102 0.31 5.61 -2.69
N LEU A 103 0.27 6.60 -3.57
CA LEU A 103 -0.93 6.87 -4.38
C LEU A 103 -0.85 6.22 -5.74
N GLY A 104 -1.83 5.37 -6.02
CA GLY A 104 -2.10 4.81 -7.33
C GLY A 104 -2.47 5.88 -8.34
N LEU A 105 -1.98 5.73 -9.56
CA LEU A 105 -2.24 6.65 -10.65
C LEU A 105 -3.45 6.18 -11.48
N ALA A 106 -3.46 6.47 -12.78
CA ALA A 106 -4.55 6.10 -13.67
C ALA A 106 -4.44 4.62 -14.07
N GLY A 107 -5.56 3.89 -14.04
CA GLY A 107 -5.64 2.48 -14.40
C GLY A 107 -6.90 2.10 -15.17
N ARG A 108 -7.01 0.80 -15.46
CA ARG A 108 -8.21 0.14 -16.01
C ARG A 108 -8.47 -1.13 -15.21
N ASN A 109 -9.74 -1.49 -14.99
CA ASN A 109 -10.07 -2.76 -14.35
C ASN A 109 -9.71 -3.96 -15.25
N SER A 110 -9.87 -3.80 -16.57
CA SER A 110 -9.44 -4.83 -17.52
C SER A 110 -7.92 -4.78 -17.69
N GLU A 111 -7.22 -5.79 -17.19
CA GLU A 111 -5.77 -5.93 -17.37
C GLU A 111 -5.37 -5.87 -18.85
N GLN A 112 -6.16 -6.52 -19.71
CA GLN A 112 -5.92 -6.51 -21.14
C GLN A 112 -5.97 -5.09 -21.72
N GLN A 113 -6.96 -4.28 -21.33
CA GLN A 113 -7.03 -2.88 -21.75
C GLN A 113 -5.90 -2.04 -21.14
N ALA A 114 -5.60 -2.25 -19.85
CA ALA A 114 -4.51 -1.57 -19.16
C ALA A 114 -3.17 -1.75 -19.88
N ARG A 115 -2.86 -2.99 -20.28
CA ARG A 115 -1.64 -3.33 -21.00
C ARG A 115 -1.61 -2.77 -22.42
N ARG A 116 -2.74 -2.82 -23.15
CA ARG A 116 -2.85 -2.22 -24.49
C ARG A 116 -2.69 -0.70 -24.47
N GLN A 117 -3.17 -0.05 -23.41
CA GLN A 117 -3.19 1.41 -23.26
C GLN A 117 -2.05 1.93 -22.36
N VAL A 118 -1.02 1.14 -22.07
CA VAL A 118 -0.02 1.48 -21.04
C VAL A 118 0.62 2.86 -21.25
N VAL A 119 0.88 3.25 -22.49
CA VAL A 119 1.47 4.57 -22.82
C VAL A 119 0.49 5.71 -22.53
N GLU A 120 -0.78 5.56 -22.94
CA GLU A 120 -1.85 6.52 -22.65
C GLU A 120 -2.05 6.66 -21.13
N LEU A 121 -2.10 5.52 -20.41
CA LEU A 121 -2.20 5.51 -18.95
C LEU A 121 -1.00 6.19 -18.29
N GLY A 122 0.21 6.07 -18.84
CA GLY A 122 1.39 6.80 -18.36
C GLY A 122 1.23 8.33 -18.51
N GLN A 123 0.76 8.81 -19.65
CA GLN A 123 0.51 10.25 -19.88
C GLN A 123 -0.57 10.78 -18.94
N ARG A 124 -1.67 10.03 -18.82
CA ARG A 124 -2.80 10.34 -17.95
C ARG A 124 -2.40 10.37 -16.48
N SER A 125 -1.58 9.40 -16.07
CA SER A 125 -1.00 9.31 -14.72
C SER A 125 -0.13 10.52 -14.38
N ARG A 126 0.67 11.01 -15.33
CA ARG A 126 1.46 12.24 -15.15
C ARG A 126 0.56 13.46 -14.94
N ALA A 127 -0.49 13.61 -15.74
CA ALA A 127 -1.46 14.71 -15.57
C ALA A 127 -2.20 14.60 -14.23
N LEU A 128 -2.55 13.38 -13.81
CA LEU A 128 -3.24 13.11 -12.55
C LEU A 128 -2.38 13.51 -11.34
N ALA A 129 -1.10 13.14 -11.35
CA ALA A 129 -0.15 13.52 -10.30
C ALA A 129 0.07 15.03 -10.22
N GLN A 130 0.05 15.73 -11.37
CA GLN A 130 0.08 17.19 -11.38
C GLN A 130 -1.20 17.76 -10.77
N ALA A 131 -2.38 17.28 -11.18
CA ALA A 131 -3.65 17.74 -10.64
C ALA A 131 -3.75 17.54 -9.11
N TRP A 132 -3.26 16.42 -8.58
CA TRP A 132 -3.17 16.17 -7.13
C TRP A 132 -2.40 17.27 -6.40
N ARG A 133 -1.21 17.64 -6.91
CA ARG A 133 -0.38 18.70 -6.32
C ARG A 133 -1.06 20.06 -6.38
N HIS A 134 -1.69 20.40 -7.50
CA HIS A 134 -2.41 21.67 -7.66
C HIS A 134 -3.63 21.77 -6.74
N ALA A 135 -4.24 20.64 -6.37
CA ALA A 135 -5.36 20.61 -5.42
C ALA A 135 -4.95 20.87 -3.96
N GLY A 136 -3.65 21.06 -3.67
CA GLY A 136 -3.15 21.33 -2.31
C GLY A 136 -3.36 20.16 -1.35
N LEU A 137 -3.46 18.94 -1.86
CA LEU A 137 -3.59 17.72 -1.08
C LEU A 137 -2.22 17.31 -0.48
N PRO A 138 -2.21 16.51 0.60
CA PRO A 138 -0.96 16.06 1.22
C PRO A 138 -0.01 15.36 0.24
N ASP A 139 1.29 15.56 0.41
CA ASP A 139 2.30 14.88 -0.41
C ASP A 139 2.37 13.38 -0.08
N PRO A 140 2.25 12.49 -1.08
CA PRO A 140 2.38 11.06 -0.84
C PRO A 140 3.84 10.66 -0.61
N ALA A 141 4.04 9.56 0.11
CA ALA A 141 5.36 8.92 0.29
C ALA A 141 5.89 8.29 -1.01
N GLY A 142 5.01 8.09 -2.00
CA GLY A 142 5.36 7.60 -3.33
C GLY A 142 4.14 7.49 -4.22
N TRP A 143 4.38 7.06 -5.45
CA TRP A 143 3.38 6.84 -6.48
C TRP A 143 3.35 5.38 -6.88
N TYR A 144 2.22 4.92 -7.38
CA TYR A 144 2.04 3.57 -7.86
C TYR A 144 1.39 3.59 -9.25
N PHE A 145 2.00 2.94 -10.22
CA PHE A 145 1.42 2.79 -11.55
C PHE A 145 0.68 1.45 -11.63
N PRO A 146 -0.66 1.44 -11.77
CA PRO A 146 -1.48 0.26 -11.48
C PRO A 146 -1.51 -0.81 -12.56
N VAL A 147 -0.83 -0.61 -13.69
CA VAL A 147 -0.77 -1.62 -14.75
C VAL A 147 0.06 -2.80 -14.25
N GLU A 148 -0.61 -3.93 -14.01
CA GLU A 148 0.03 -5.13 -13.49
C GLU A 148 0.83 -5.86 -14.58
N VAL A 149 2.01 -6.36 -14.21
CA VAL A 149 2.96 -6.93 -15.16
C VAL A 149 3.32 -8.36 -14.81
N ASP A 150 3.55 -9.18 -15.83
CA ASP A 150 4.04 -10.54 -15.69
C ASP A 150 4.93 -10.93 -16.88
N PRO A 151 5.77 -11.97 -16.77
CA PRO A 151 6.78 -12.30 -17.77
C PRO A 151 6.25 -12.80 -19.10
N THR A 152 4.93 -13.05 -19.22
CA THR A 152 4.30 -13.40 -20.50
C THR A 152 3.97 -12.17 -21.35
N TRP A 153 3.95 -10.97 -20.75
CA TRP A 153 3.58 -9.77 -21.45
C TRP A 153 4.72 -9.24 -22.34
N ASN A 154 4.43 -9.08 -23.64
CA ASN A 154 5.36 -8.58 -24.65
C ASN A 154 5.36 -7.04 -24.79
N GLY A 155 4.86 -6.30 -23.79
CA GLY A 155 4.76 -4.82 -23.81
C GLY A 155 5.83 -4.09 -23.00
N GLY A 156 6.97 -4.75 -22.72
CA GLY A 156 8.00 -4.22 -21.81
C GLY A 156 8.60 -2.87 -22.24
N GLU A 157 8.79 -2.63 -23.54
CA GLU A 157 9.29 -1.34 -24.05
C GLU A 157 8.26 -0.21 -23.84
N ALA A 158 6.99 -0.48 -24.14
CA ALA A 158 5.90 0.47 -23.91
C ALA A 158 5.71 0.78 -22.42
N LEU A 159 5.89 -0.23 -21.56
CA LEU A 159 5.94 -0.04 -20.11
C LEU A 159 7.09 0.89 -19.71
N ALA A 160 8.31 0.62 -20.16
CA ALA A 160 9.47 1.43 -19.82
C ALA A 160 9.26 2.91 -20.21
N ALA A 161 8.71 3.15 -21.41
CA ALA A 161 8.35 4.48 -21.88
C ALA A 161 7.29 5.16 -20.98
N ALA A 162 6.26 4.43 -20.57
CA ALA A 162 5.24 4.94 -19.66
C ALA A 162 5.84 5.32 -18.29
N LEU A 163 6.70 4.48 -17.71
CA LEU A 163 7.29 4.68 -16.38
C LEU A 163 8.30 5.84 -16.31
N ALA A 164 8.95 6.18 -17.42
CA ALA A 164 9.99 7.21 -17.47
C ALA A 164 9.47 8.63 -17.16
N GLY A 165 8.21 8.92 -17.51
CA GLY A 165 7.60 10.24 -17.32
C GLY A 165 6.89 10.43 -15.97
N LEU A 166 6.87 9.41 -15.10
CA LEU A 166 6.07 9.40 -13.88
C LEU A 166 6.86 9.89 -12.66
N PRO A 167 6.19 10.53 -11.69
CA PRO A 167 6.82 11.07 -10.49
C PRO A 167 7.45 9.97 -9.62
N ARG A 168 8.49 10.33 -8.87
CA ARG A 168 9.21 9.44 -7.95
C ARG A 168 8.93 9.79 -6.47
N PRO A 169 9.15 8.86 -5.52
CA PRO A 169 9.41 7.42 -5.72
C PRO A 169 8.23 6.73 -6.43
N LEU A 170 8.51 5.76 -7.31
CA LEU A 170 7.48 5.05 -8.09
C LEU A 170 7.51 3.56 -7.82
N TRP A 171 6.34 2.95 -7.78
CA TRP A 171 6.12 1.52 -7.62
C TRP A 171 5.23 0.96 -8.74
N ILE A 172 5.39 -0.32 -9.06
CA ILE A 172 4.46 -1.12 -9.86
C ILE A 172 4.12 -2.40 -9.11
N SER A 173 3.09 -3.15 -9.54
CA SER A 173 2.91 -4.54 -9.12
C SER A 173 3.37 -5.51 -10.20
N ALA A 174 3.89 -6.66 -9.77
CA ALA A 174 4.22 -7.75 -10.64
C ALA A 174 3.79 -9.09 -10.04
N TYR A 175 3.45 -10.03 -10.89
CA TYR A 175 3.15 -11.41 -10.52
C TYR A 175 3.65 -12.36 -11.62
N ASP A 176 3.62 -13.66 -11.37
CA ASP A 176 3.92 -14.67 -12.39
C ASP A 176 2.67 -15.48 -12.69
N SER A 177 2.01 -15.15 -13.80
CA SER A 177 0.77 -15.77 -14.27
C SER A 177 0.99 -17.18 -14.81
N ALA A 178 2.18 -17.47 -15.33
CA ALA A 178 2.51 -18.67 -16.09
C ALA A 178 3.45 -19.61 -15.33
N ASN A 179 3.73 -19.31 -14.05
CA ASN A 179 4.65 -20.08 -13.19
C ASN A 179 6.01 -20.34 -13.88
N ARG A 180 6.53 -19.33 -14.57
CA ARG A 180 7.86 -19.39 -15.20
C ARG A 180 9.01 -19.41 -14.20
N GLY A 181 8.74 -19.03 -12.96
CA GLY A 181 9.70 -19.09 -11.87
C GLY A 181 10.29 -17.72 -11.50
N PRO A 182 10.91 -17.65 -10.32
CA PRO A 182 11.38 -16.39 -9.76
C PRO A 182 12.53 -15.76 -10.54
N GLU A 183 13.39 -16.56 -11.17
CA GLU A 183 14.48 -16.08 -12.03
C GLU A 183 13.93 -15.42 -13.30
N ALA A 184 12.97 -16.07 -13.97
CA ALA A 184 12.37 -15.54 -15.19
C ALA A 184 11.62 -14.22 -14.92
N LEU A 185 10.92 -14.13 -13.78
CA LEU A 185 10.31 -12.87 -13.36
C LEU A 185 11.35 -11.78 -13.09
N ALA A 186 12.43 -12.11 -12.38
CA ALA A 186 13.50 -11.15 -12.11
C ALA A 186 14.17 -10.66 -13.40
N ASP A 187 14.46 -11.55 -14.35
CA ASP A 187 15.07 -11.20 -15.64
C ASP A 187 14.18 -10.26 -16.46
N TRP A 188 12.87 -10.53 -16.50
CA TRP A 188 11.90 -9.68 -17.18
C TRP A 188 11.83 -8.29 -16.53
N LEU A 189 11.75 -8.24 -15.19
CA LEU A 189 11.70 -6.97 -14.45
C LEU A 189 12.98 -6.17 -14.63
N GLN A 190 14.16 -6.79 -14.55
CA GLN A 190 15.44 -6.10 -14.77
C GLN A 190 15.58 -5.52 -16.17
N ARG A 191 14.99 -6.19 -17.17
CA ARG A 191 15.04 -5.74 -18.56
C ARG A 191 14.17 -4.51 -18.81
N TRP A 192 12.97 -4.47 -18.23
CA TRP A 192 11.94 -3.51 -18.63
C TRP A 192 11.58 -2.47 -17.57
N VAL A 193 11.86 -2.72 -16.30
CA VAL A 193 11.50 -1.82 -15.20
C VAL A 193 12.72 -0.99 -14.79
N PRO A 194 12.65 0.36 -14.84
CA PRO A 194 13.77 1.21 -14.46
C PRO A 194 14.32 0.90 -13.06
N ALA A 195 15.64 1.04 -12.88
CA ALA A 195 16.33 0.66 -11.65
C ALA A 195 15.91 1.46 -10.40
N ASP A 196 15.27 2.61 -10.57
CA ASP A 196 14.74 3.48 -9.53
C ASP A 196 13.25 3.26 -9.23
N VAL A 197 12.60 2.31 -9.93
CA VAL A 197 11.20 1.93 -9.70
C VAL A 197 11.15 0.69 -8.80
N GLY A 198 10.34 0.75 -7.74
CA GLY A 198 10.09 -0.37 -6.85
C GLY A 198 9.02 -1.32 -7.40
N VAL A 199 9.00 -2.53 -6.86
CA VAL A 199 8.10 -3.62 -7.26
C VAL A 199 7.39 -4.17 -6.03
N PHE A 200 6.06 -4.15 -6.09
CA PHE A 200 5.20 -4.95 -5.23
C PHE A 200 4.97 -6.31 -5.90
N PHE A 201 5.56 -7.36 -5.36
CA PHE A 201 5.30 -8.72 -5.81
C PHE A 201 3.98 -9.22 -5.21
N GLN A 202 3.06 -9.71 -6.04
CA GLN A 202 1.83 -10.35 -5.58
C GLN A 202 2.03 -11.84 -5.37
N ASP A 203 1.66 -12.33 -4.19
CA ASP A 203 2.03 -13.67 -3.75
C ASP A 203 1.25 -14.81 -4.41
N GLY A 204 0.09 -14.53 -5.02
CA GLY A 204 -0.75 -15.49 -5.72
C GLY A 204 -1.37 -16.56 -4.81
N VAL A 205 -1.32 -16.37 -3.49
CA VAL A 205 -1.85 -17.32 -2.51
C VAL A 205 -3.37 -17.26 -2.47
N GLY A 206 -3.95 -16.06 -2.63
CA GLY A 206 -5.39 -15.84 -2.58
C GLY A 206 -6.15 -16.38 -3.78
N VAL A 207 -5.46 -16.61 -4.90
CA VAL A 207 -5.99 -17.34 -6.06
C VAL A 207 -5.56 -18.80 -6.14
N HIS A 208 -4.90 -19.33 -5.09
CA HIS A 208 -4.32 -20.68 -5.05
C HIS A 208 -3.33 -20.99 -6.19
N ALA A 209 -2.68 -19.96 -6.75
CA ALA A 209 -1.62 -20.17 -7.72
C ALA A 209 -0.32 -20.66 -7.06
N ARG A 210 -0.10 -20.29 -5.78
CA ARG A 210 1.14 -20.61 -5.04
C ARG A 210 0.87 -20.85 -3.56
N GLU A 211 1.78 -21.60 -2.95
CA GLU A 211 1.90 -21.71 -1.49
C GLU A 211 2.77 -20.56 -0.92
N PRO A 212 2.58 -20.13 0.34
CA PRO A 212 3.37 -19.06 0.94
C PRO A 212 4.89 -19.29 0.88
N ALA A 213 5.33 -20.54 1.10
CA ALA A 213 6.76 -20.88 1.02
C ALA A 213 7.35 -20.68 -0.38
N VAL A 214 6.55 -20.87 -1.43
CA VAL A 214 6.98 -20.59 -2.81
C VAL A 214 7.07 -19.09 -3.03
N ALA A 215 6.11 -18.30 -2.54
CA ALA A 215 6.17 -16.84 -2.64
C ALA A 215 7.42 -16.25 -1.96
N VAL A 216 7.90 -16.86 -0.85
CA VAL A 216 9.17 -16.49 -0.20
C VAL A 216 10.36 -16.70 -1.14
N GLN A 217 10.40 -17.78 -1.92
CA GLN A 217 11.47 -18.02 -2.89
C GLN A 217 11.51 -16.92 -3.96
N TYR A 218 10.36 -16.42 -4.41
CA TYR A 218 10.28 -15.26 -5.30
C TYR A 218 10.84 -14.00 -4.63
N LEU A 219 10.44 -13.72 -3.39
CA LEU A 219 10.94 -12.56 -2.66
C LEU A 219 12.46 -12.59 -2.48
N ASP A 220 13.04 -13.76 -2.19
CA ASP A 220 14.49 -13.94 -2.05
C ASP A 220 15.24 -13.62 -3.35
N VAL A 221 14.76 -14.15 -4.48
CA VAL A 221 15.39 -13.93 -5.80
C VAL A 221 15.21 -12.48 -6.22
N LEU A 222 13.98 -11.94 -6.18
CA LEU A 222 13.70 -10.56 -6.55
C LEU A 222 14.51 -9.58 -5.70
N SER A 223 14.61 -9.81 -4.40
CA SER A 223 15.37 -8.93 -3.50
C SER A 223 16.88 -8.99 -3.73
N ARG A 224 17.41 -10.16 -4.09
CA ARG A 224 18.83 -10.32 -4.45
C ARG A 224 19.15 -9.66 -5.79
N ARG A 225 18.25 -9.76 -6.78
CA ARG A 225 18.46 -9.28 -8.16
C ARG A 225 18.13 -7.80 -8.32
N LEU A 226 17.05 -7.31 -7.72
CA LEU A 226 16.57 -5.93 -7.83
C LEU A 226 17.06 -5.03 -6.69
N GLY A 227 17.37 -5.62 -5.53
CA GLY A 227 17.73 -4.93 -4.30
C GLY A 227 16.59 -4.95 -3.27
N LYS A 228 16.91 -5.30 -2.02
CA LYS A 228 15.93 -5.46 -0.92
C LYS A 228 14.99 -4.26 -0.73
N GLN A 229 15.48 -3.04 -0.91
CA GLN A 229 14.68 -1.82 -0.73
C GLN A 229 13.64 -1.61 -1.83
N ARG A 230 13.81 -2.28 -2.98
CA ARG A 230 12.92 -2.17 -4.14
C ARG A 230 11.82 -3.22 -4.16
N VAL A 231 11.81 -4.17 -3.23
CA VAL A 231 10.85 -5.28 -3.25
C VAL A 231 9.96 -5.22 -2.02
N ARG A 232 8.66 -5.22 -2.26
CA ARG A 232 7.62 -5.34 -1.23
C ARG A 232 6.65 -6.46 -1.60
N LEU A 233 5.98 -7.03 -0.62
CA LEU A 233 5.05 -8.13 -0.85
C LEU A 233 3.61 -7.62 -0.75
N ILE A 234 2.79 -7.94 -1.74
CA ILE A 234 1.34 -7.93 -1.61
C ILE A 234 0.91 -9.36 -1.26
N ALA A 235 0.38 -9.51 -0.05
CA ALA A 235 -0.22 -10.75 0.42
C ALA A 235 -1.74 -10.67 0.22
N GLU A 236 -2.27 -11.57 -0.63
CA GLU A 236 -3.69 -11.63 -0.91
C GLU A 236 -4.44 -12.18 0.32
N ALA A 237 -5.29 -11.34 0.91
CA ALA A 237 -6.07 -11.60 2.12
C ALA A 237 -7.46 -12.22 1.82
N PHE A 238 -7.66 -12.71 0.60
CA PHE A 238 -8.89 -13.33 0.12
C PHE A 238 -8.63 -14.76 -0.34
N ARG A 239 -9.69 -15.56 -0.53
CA ARG A 239 -9.67 -16.91 -1.10
C ARG A 239 -10.85 -17.08 -2.05
N PRO A 240 -10.85 -18.04 -3.00
CA PRO A 240 -12.01 -18.30 -3.83
C PRO A 240 -13.24 -18.64 -2.98
N GLY A 241 -14.37 -18.03 -3.34
CA GLY A 241 -15.67 -18.28 -2.70
C GLY A 241 -16.36 -19.53 -3.27
N VAL A 242 -17.26 -20.11 -2.48
CA VAL A 242 -18.16 -21.17 -2.98
C VAL A 242 -19.16 -20.51 -3.94
N GLY A 243 -19.23 -21.02 -5.18
CA GLY A 243 -20.09 -20.46 -6.22
C GLY A 243 -19.45 -19.32 -7.04
N GLY A 244 -18.15 -19.06 -6.85
CA GLY A 244 -17.39 -18.04 -7.57
C GLY A 244 -17.06 -16.81 -6.72
N GLY A 245 -16.33 -15.87 -7.32
CA GLY A 245 -15.83 -14.69 -6.62
C GLY A 245 -14.84 -15.02 -5.50
N PHE A 246 -14.70 -14.10 -4.54
CA PHE A 246 -13.75 -14.20 -3.45
C PHE A 246 -14.42 -13.98 -2.10
N ARG A 247 -13.92 -14.69 -1.08
CA ARG A 247 -14.22 -14.47 0.34
C ARG A 247 -12.97 -13.98 1.08
N PRO A 248 -13.12 -13.35 2.25
CA PRO A 248 -11.98 -13.14 3.14
C PRO A 248 -11.28 -14.46 3.49
N ALA A 249 -9.95 -14.41 3.61
CA ALA A 249 -9.19 -15.48 4.22
C ALA A 249 -9.55 -15.60 5.71
N THR A 250 -9.59 -16.82 6.23
CA THR A 250 -9.76 -17.04 7.68
C THR A 250 -8.50 -16.63 8.44
N ALA A 251 -8.62 -16.43 9.76
CA ALA A 251 -7.46 -16.13 10.61
C ALA A 251 -6.38 -17.23 10.55
N GLN A 252 -6.77 -18.49 10.36
CA GLN A 252 -5.82 -19.59 10.20
C GLN A 252 -5.07 -19.50 8.86
N GLU A 253 -5.80 -19.31 7.76
CA GLU A 253 -5.23 -19.20 6.41
C GLU A 253 -4.25 -18.02 6.33
N LEU A 254 -4.70 -16.83 6.74
CA LEU A 254 -3.88 -15.62 6.69
C LEU A 254 -2.76 -15.67 7.74
N GLY A 255 -3.00 -16.26 8.91
CA GLY A 255 -2.00 -16.40 9.97
C GLY A 255 -0.82 -17.30 9.59
N LEU A 256 -1.05 -18.36 8.80
CA LEU A 256 0.02 -19.22 8.26
C LEU A 256 0.80 -18.52 7.15
N GLN A 257 0.09 -17.81 6.26
CA GLN A 257 0.68 -16.99 5.20
C GLN A 257 1.59 -15.90 5.80
N LEU A 258 1.11 -15.11 6.76
CA LEU A 258 1.89 -14.07 7.44
C LEU A 258 3.08 -14.61 8.24
N ALA A 259 2.95 -15.81 8.83
CA ALA A 259 4.07 -16.43 9.53
C ALA A 259 5.23 -16.79 8.59
N SER A 260 4.93 -17.15 7.34
CA SER A 260 5.93 -17.43 6.31
C SER A 260 6.65 -16.17 5.83
N TYR A 261 6.01 -15.00 5.95
CA TYR A 261 6.52 -13.73 5.44
C TYR A 261 7.25 -12.86 6.48
N ARG A 262 7.59 -13.43 7.65
CA ARG A 262 8.31 -12.68 8.69
C ARG A 262 9.61 -12.10 8.15
N GLY A 263 9.84 -10.82 8.44
CA GLY A 263 11.01 -10.08 7.97
C GLY A 263 10.83 -9.38 6.62
N TRP A 264 9.72 -9.61 5.91
CA TRP A 264 9.37 -8.90 4.68
C TRP A 264 8.40 -7.74 4.94
N PRO A 265 8.47 -6.64 4.17
CA PRO A 265 7.45 -5.59 4.22
C PRO A 265 6.18 -6.05 3.49
N VAL A 266 5.21 -6.56 4.26
CA VAL A 266 3.95 -7.13 3.75
C VAL A 266 2.82 -6.10 3.68
N TYR A 267 2.07 -6.13 2.58
CA TYR A 267 0.87 -5.33 2.35
C TYR A 267 -0.32 -6.27 2.13
N LEU A 268 -1.35 -6.14 2.95
CA LEU A 268 -2.55 -6.98 2.79
C LEU A 268 -3.46 -6.41 1.70
N PHE A 269 -3.80 -7.24 0.72
CA PHE A 269 -4.72 -6.89 -0.36
C PHE A 269 -6.05 -7.64 -0.20
N ASP A 270 -7.20 -7.00 -0.18
CA ASP A 270 -7.50 -5.58 0.04
C ASP A 270 -8.03 -5.43 1.48
N GLY A 271 -7.56 -4.41 2.20
CA GLY A 271 -7.90 -4.25 3.62
C GLY A 271 -9.39 -3.99 3.87
N PRO A 272 -9.99 -2.97 3.23
CA PRO A 272 -11.39 -2.61 3.45
C PRO A 272 -12.42 -3.69 3.11
N HIS A 273 -12.15 -4.58 2.14
CA HIS A 273 -13.04 -5.67 1.75
C HIS A 273 -12.76 -6.97 2.52
N TYR A 274 -11.49 -7.30 2.77
CA TYR A 274 -11.11 -8.64 3.26
C TYR A 274 -10.50 -8.67 4.65
N VAL A 275 -10.10 -7.52 5.21
CA VAL A 275 -9.44 -7.44 6.52
C VAL A 275 -10.33 -6.69 7.53
N SER A 276 -11.39 -7.38 7.95
CA SER A 276 -12.35 -6.86 8.92
C SER A 276 -11.79 -6.76 10.34
N GLU A 277 -12.45 -6.00 11.21
CA GLU A 277 -12.07 -5.95 12.63
C GLU A 277 -12.18 -7.32 13.33
N ALA A 278 -13.11 -8.18 12.91
CA ALA A 278 -13.21 -9.54 13.43
C ALA A 278 -11.96 -10.36 13.07
N LEU A 279 -11.52 -10.30 11.80
CA LEU A 279 -10.31 -10.98 11.37
C LEU A 279 -9.07 -10.45 12.11
N ILE A 280 -8.98 -9.13 12.32
CA ILE A 280 -7.90 -8.53 13.12
C ILE A 280 -7.90 -9.13 14.53
N ARG A 281 -9.05 -9.15 15.22
CA ARG A 281 -9.13 -9.70 16.59
C ARG A 281 -8.71 -11.16 16.65
N GLU A 282 -9.14 -11.97 15.70
CA GLU A 282 -8.79 -13.40 15.64
C GLU A 282 -7.30 -13.63 15.36
N LEU A 283 -6.69 -12.86 14.45
CA LEU A 283 -5.25 -12.94 14.17
C LEU A 283 -4.38 -12.54 15.38
N CYS A 284 -4.92 -11.69 16.23
CA CYS A 284 -4.24 -11.16 17.41
C CYS A 284 -4.53 -11.93 18.69
N ALA A 285 -5.46 -12.89 18.66
CA ALA A 285 -5.76 -13.72 19.81
C ALA A 285 -4.55 -14.60 20.15
N PRO A 286 -4.27 -14.84 21.44
CA PRO A 286 -3.30 -15.85 21.85
C PRO A 286 -3.69 -17.20 21.22
N ARG A 287 -2.75 -17.85 20.54
CA ARG A 287 -2.98 -19.23 20.10
C ARG A 287 -2.91 -20.14 21.33
N PRO A 288 -3.82 -21.11 21.47
CA PRO A 288 -3.77 -22.09 22.56
C PRO A 288 -2.50 -22.93 22.52
#